data_AF-A0A920MQ19-F1
#
_entry.id   AF-A0A920MQ19-F1
#
_cell.length_a   1.000
_cell.length_b   1.000
_cell.length_c   1.000
_cell.angle_alpha   90.00
_cell.angle_beta   90.00
_cell.angle_gamma   90.00
#
_symmetry.space_group_name_H-M   'P 1'
#
loop_
_entity.id
_entity.type
_entity.pdbx_description
1 polymer ?
#
loop_
_entity_poly.entity_id
_entity_poly.type
_entity_poly.pdbx_seq_one_letter_code
_entity_poly.pdbx_strand_id
1 'polypeptide(L)'
;MQIRNKRSDGFHNIHTIFQELELHDTISLRLQDSGCNFTSNVSWLRNDVSNLCVRAWEHLSKYYDIGGISIDLTKAFLLEAD
;
A
#
# COMPACT_ATOMS: atom_id res chain seq x y z
N MET A 1 -15.10 -4.50 15.96
CA MET A 1 -15.24 -5.37 14.77
C MET A 1 -16.02 -6.62 15.15
N GLN A 2 -16.93 -7.10 14.30
CA GLN A 2 -17.65 -8.37 14.45
C GLN A 2 -17.52 -9.21 13.17
N ILE A 3 -17.23 -10.51 13.29
CA ILE A 3 -17.26 -11.47 12.17
C ILE A 3 -18.68 -12.05 12.07
N ARG A 4 -19.26 -12.09 10.87
CA ARG A 4 -20.62 -12.59 10.64
C ARG A 4 -20.64 -14.05 10.19
N ASN A 5 -19.94 -14.36 9.11
CA ASN A 5 -19.87 -15.71 8.55
C ASN A 5 -18.71 -15.82 7.55
N LYS A 6 -18.27 -17.05 7.29
CA LYS A 6 -17.34 -17.35 6.19
C LYS A 6 -18.07 -17.26 4.85
N ARG A 7 -17.39 -16.71 3.85
CA ARG A 7 -17.82 -16.62 2.44
C ARG A 7 -17.25 -17.79 1.64
N SER A 8 -17.83 -18.05 0.46
CA SER A 8 -17.36 -19.10 -0.45
C SER A 8 -15.99 -18.83 -1.06
N ASP A 9 -15.56 -17.57 -1.13
CA ASP A 9 -14.25 -17.14 -1.64
C ASP A 9 -13.12 -17.22 -0.60
N GLY A 10 -13.39 -17.79 0.57
CA GLY A 10 -12.40 -17.97 1.63
C GLY A 10 -12.26 -16.79 2.61
N PHE A 11 -12.94 -15.66 2.36
CA PHE A 11 -12.95 -14.52 3.29
C PHE A 11 -14.13 -14.57 4.28
N HIS A 12 -14.25 -13.56 5.14
CA HIS A 12 -15.37 -13.42 6.07
C HIS A 12 -16.19 -12.16 5.79
N ASN A 13 -17.50 -12.25 5.94
CA ASN A 13 -18.34 -11.06 6.10
C ASN A 13 -18.06 -10.46 7.48
N ILE A 14 -17.83 -9.14 7.54
CA ILE A 14 -17.56 -8.41 8.78
C ILE A 14 -18.53 -7.25 8.94
N HIS A 15 -18.79 -6.88 10.18
CA HIS A 15 -19.51 -5.66 10.55
C HIS A 15 -18.60 -4.84 11.46
N THR A 16 -18.25 -3.64 11.03
CA THR A 16 -17.34 -2.77 11.76
C THR A 16 -17.61 -1.32 11.42
N ILE A 17 -17.14 -0.43 12.28
CA ILE A 17 -17.06 1.01 12.03
C ILE A 17 -15.60 1.32 11.71
N PHE A 18 -15.36 2.07 10.65
CA PHE A 18 -14.05 2.64 10.35
C PHE A 18 -14.02 4.07 10.88
N GLN A 19 -13.07 4.36 11.76
CA GLN A 19 -12.83 5.69 12.29
C GLN A 19 -11.43 6.11 11.89
N GLU A 20 -11.33 7.21 11.16
CA GLU A 20 -10.05 7.81 10.82
C GLU A 20 -9.46 8.54 12.04
N LEU A 21 -8.14 8.48 12.17
CA LEU A 21 -7.35 9.19 13.17
C LEU A 21 -6.35 10.10 12.46
N GLU A 22 -5.90 11.16 13.12
CA GLU A 22 -4.83 12.05 12.62
C GLU A 22 -3.44 11.40 12.75
N LEU A 23 -3.30 10.17 12.26
CA LEU A 23 -2.07 9.39 12.20
C LEU A 23 -1.87 8.88 10.78
N HIS A 24 -0.79 9.29 10.14
CA HIS A 24 -0.54 9.02 8.74
C HIS A 24 0.93 8.76 8.47
N ASP A 25 1.21 7.88 7.51
CA ASP A 25 2.52 7.85 6.87
C ASP A 25 2.64 9.02 5.88
N THR A 26 3.86 9.38 5.52
CA THR A 26 4.13 10.37 4.47
C THR A 26 4.61 9.69 3.21
N ILE A 27 3.96 9.94 2.08
CA ILE A 27 4.38 9.45 0.76
C ILE A 27 4.80 10.65 -0.10
N SER A 28 6.03 10.62 -0.60
CA SER A 28 6.52 11.54 -1.63
C SER A 28 6.57 10.85 -2.97
N LEU A 29 5.97 11.47 -3.99
CA LEU A 29 5.92 10.96 -5.35
C LEU A 29 6.70 11.90 -6.29
N ARG A 30 7.57 11.34 -7.12
CA ARG A 30 8.29 12.08 -8.18
C ARG A 30 8.17 11.34 -9.50
N LEU A 31 7.96 12.08 -10.59
CA LEU A 31 8.04 11.51 -11.93
C LEU A 31 9.48 11.10 -12.25
N GLN A 32 9.61 10.02 -13.01
CA GLN A 32 10.88 9.56 -13.58
C GLN A 32 10.63 8.99 -14.98
N ASP A 33 11.71 8.73 -15.72
CA ASP A 33 11.61 8.35 -17.14
C ASP A 33 10.81 7.06 -17.38
N SER A 34 11.00 6.03 -16.54
CA SER A 34 10.29 4.75 -16.67
C SER A 34 10.30 3.94 -15.38
N GLY A 35 9.41 2.95 -15.28
CA GLY A 35 9.38 2.00 -14.16
C GLY A 35 8.85 2.57 -12.84
N CYS A 36 8.89 1.74 -11.79
CA CYS A 36 8.57 2.13 -10.43
C CYS A 36 9.76 1.87 -9.52
N ASN A 37 10.26 2.92 -8.88
CA ASN A 37 11.27 2.80 -7.83
C ASN A 37 10.66 3.15 -6.48
N PHE A 38 10.77 2.27 -5.50
CA PHE A 38 10.25 2.46 -4.15
C PHE A 38 11.38 2.48 -3.11
N THR A 39 11.30 3.44 -2.19
CA THR A 39 12.15 3.51 -0.99
C THR A 39 11.29 3.76 0.25
N SER A 40 11.81 3.36 1.42
CA SER A 40 11.16 3.64 2.70
C SER A 40 12.18 3.74 3.83
N ASN A 41 11.79 4.39 4.93
CA ASN A 41 12.54 4.40 6.18
C ASN A 41 12.48 3.08 6.97
N VAL A 42 11.75 2.06 6.47
CA VAL A 42 11.68 0.72 7.09
C VAL A 42 12.19 -0.37 6.14
N SER A 43 12.82 -1.41 6.69
CA SER A 43 13.52 -2.45 5.91
C SER A 43 12.62 -3.56 5.37
N TRP A 44 11.45 -3.79 5.97
CA TRP A 44 10.53 -4.87 5.57
C TRP A 44 9.66 -4.51 4.34
N LEU A 45 9.62 -3.23 3.95
CA LEU A 45 8.95 -2.80 2.72
C LEU A 45 9.96 -2.78 1.57
N ARG A 46 9.83 -3.75 0.68
CA ARG A 46 10.74 -3.96 -0.44
C ARG A 46 10.29 -3.21 -1.67
N ASN A 47 11.22 -2.90 -2.57
CA ASN A 47 10.94 -2.38 -3.91
C ASN A 47 10.57 -3.53 -4.87
N ASP A 48 9.51 -4.26 -4.55
CA ASP A 48 9.00 -5.35 -5.36
C ASP A 48 7.48 -5.53 -5.15
N VAL A 49 6.89 -6.49 -5.86
CA VAL A 49 5.44 -6.74 -5.84
C VAL A 49 4.90 -7.25 -4.50
N SER A 50 5.74 -7.55 -3.49
CA SER A 50 5.23 -7.79 -2.14
C SER A 50 4.69 -6.51 -1.51
N ASN A 51 5.09 -5.34 -2.01
CA ASN A 51 4.63 -4.03 -1.56
C ASN A 51 3.41 -3.55 -2.35
N LEU A 52 2.35 -3.16 -1.63
CA LEU A 52 1.11 -2.66 -2.23
C LEU A 52 1.29 -1.36 -3.03
N CYS A 53 2.26 -0.50 -2.70
CA CYS A 53 2.56 0.70 -3.48
C CYS A 53 3.08 0.34 -4.88
N VAL A 54 4.01 -0.61 -4.96
CA VAL A 54 4.59 -1.08 -6.23
C VAL A 54 3.51 -1.78 -7.07
N ARG A 55 2.72 -2.66 -6.44
CA ARG A 55 1.57 -3.30 -7.11
C ARG A 55 0.56 -2.31 -7.63
N ALA A 56 0.26 -1.24 -6.89
CA ALA A 56 -0.68 -0.22 -7.31
C ALA A 56 -0.21 0.48 -8.59
N TRP A 57 1.06 0.89 -8.64
CA TRP A 57 1.61 1.48 -9.87
C TRP A 57 1.60 0.47 -11.03
N GLU A 58 2.02 -0.79 -10.82
CA GLU A 58 1.99 -1.81 -11.88
C GLU A 58 0.58 -2.07 -12.42
N HIS A 59 -0.44 -2.03 -11.57
CA HIS A 59 -1.82 -2.17 -12.02
C HIS A 59 -2.26 -0.94 -12.80
N LEU A 60 -1.96 0.27 -12.32
CA LEU A 60 -2.34 1.51 -13.00
C LEU A 60 -1.64 1.66 -14.35
N SER A 61 -0.35 1.36 -14.45
CA SER A 61 0.43 1.47 -15.70
C SER A 61 0.01 0.46 -16.77
N LYS A 62 -0.68 -0.62 -16.39
CA LYS A 62 -1.29 -1.56 -17.35
C LYS A 62 -2.57 -1.03 -17.98
N TYR A 63 -3.32 -0.18 -17.28
CA TYR A 63 -4.63 0.32 -17.73
C TYR A 63 -4.59 1.77 -18.21
N TYR A 64 -3.58 2.53 -17.80
CA TYR A 64 -3.45 3.95 -18.10
C TYR A 64 -2.05 4.27 -18.59
N ASP A 65 -1.95 5.24 -19.50
CA ASP A 65 -0.67 5.79 -19.97
C ASP A 65 -0.09 6.73 -18.90
N ILE A 66 0.54 6.13 -17.89
CA ILE A 66 1.25 6.85 -16.82
C ILE A 66 2.75 6.59 -16.92
N GLY A 67 3.54 7.65 -16.73
CA GLY A 67 4.99 7.58 -16.74
C GLY A 67 5.59 6.81 -15.56
N GLY A 68 6.92 6.77 -15.53
CA GLY A 68 7.64 6.19 -14.40
C GLY A 68 7.44 7.01 -13.11
N ILE A 69 7.54 6.34 -11.96
CA ILE A 69 7.41 6.97 -10.64
C ILE A 69 8.51 6.54 -9.67
N SER A 70 9.04 7.50 -8.91
CA SER A 70 9.79 7.28 -7.66
C SER A 70 8.85 7.54 -6.49
N ILE A 71 8.70 6.53 -5.63
CA ILE A 71 7.89 6.55 -4.41
C ILE A 71 8.84 6.51 -3.22
N ASP A 72 8.74 7.47 -2.33
CA ASP A 72 9.44 7.46 -1.05
C ASP A 72 8.42 7.49 0.10
N LEU A 73 8.38 6.43 0.91
CA LEU A 73 7.43 6.26 2.01
C LEU A 73 8.14 6.40 3.36
N THR A 74 7.78 7.44 4.11
CA THR A 74 8.15 7.58 5.52
C THR A 74 7.02 7.06 6.39
N LYS A 75 7.21 5.89 7.01
CA LYS A 75 6.33 5.32 8.01
C LYS A 75 6.40 6.13 9.30
N ALA A 76 5.25 6.58 9.81
CA ALA A 76 5.18 7.43 11.00
C ALA A 76 5.30 6.64 12.32
N PHE A 77 4.98 5.34 12.32
CA PHE A 77 5.18 4.46 13.47
C PHE A 77 5.80 3.12 13.05
N LEU A 78 6.80 2.68 13.83
CA LEU A 78 7.37 1.34 13.83
C LEU A 78 6.60 0.51 14.86
N LEU A 79 5.43 -0.02 14.51
CA LEU A 79 4.83 -1.11 15.28
C LEU A 79 4.86 -2.35 14.40
N GLU A 80 5.69 -3.32 14.77
CA GLU A 80 5.34 -4.71 14.50
C GLU A 80 4.01 -4.94 15.23
N ALA A 81 2.94 -5.11 14.46
CA ALA A 81 1.72 -5.68 15.00
C ALA A 81 1.93 -7.19 15.01
N ASP A 82 2.36 -7.71 16.17
CA ASP A 82 2.21 -9.13 16.53
C ASP A 82 0.72 -9.52 16.55
#